data_AF-A0A6G1SIR3-F1
#
_entry.id   AF-A0A6G1SIR3-F1
#
_cell.length_a   1.000
_cell.length_b   1.000
_cell.length_c   1.000
_cell.angle_alpha   90.00
_cell.angle_beta   90.00
_cell.angle_gamma   90.00
#
_symmetry.space_group_name_H-M   'P 1'
#
loop_
_entity.id
_entity.type
_entity.pdbx_description
1 polymer ?
#
loop_
_entity_poly.entity_id
_entity_poly.type
_entity_poly.pdbx_seq_one_letter_code
_entity_poly.pdbx_strand_id
1 'polypeptide(L)'
;MTDTGNEQSPNTTETDPLLASLRDIATSGIVEIQWADLQASLKARLEQVIEMYQKQKDCKETQLDEPNVEKFNLDNSRDEILELIESFTEPPFTIQRICELLSWPLKYYDRVSTFLRGLEKNLRVISANDWPKSQSPPNSLKEGEAIT
;
A
#
# COMPACT_ATOMS: atom_id res chain seq x y z
N MET A 1 41.71 -12.37 -32.97
CA MET A 1 40.24 -12.23 -33.07
C MET A 1 39.71 -12.13 -31.66
N THR A 2 39.76 -10.92 -31.13
CA THR A 2 39.18 -10.45 -29.87
C THR A 2 38.40 -9.19 -30.30
N ASP A 3 37.23 -8.83 -29.81
CA ASP A 3 36.73 -8.92 -28.45
C ASP A 3 35.21 -8.70 -28.47
N THR A 4 34.53 -9.40 -27.58
CA THR A 4 33.25 -9.12 -26.93
C THR A 4 32.82 -7.65 -26.93
N GLY A 5 31.71 -7.33 -27.60
CA GLY A 5 30.93 -6.11 -27.39
C GLY A 5 29.70 -6.43 -26.55
N ASN A 6 29.83 -6.37 -25.23
CA ASN A 6 28.73 -6.48 -24.28
C ASN A 6 28.07 -5.09 -24.16
N GLU A 7 26.92 -4.90 -24.82
CA GLU A 7 26.10 -3.70 -24.66
C GLU A 7 25.51 -3.68 -23.25
N GLN A 8 26.17 -2.95 -22.36
CA GLN A 8 25.66 -2.62 -21.04
C GLN A 8 24.45 -1.68 -21.21
N SER A 9 23.30 -2.14 -20.70
CA SER A 9 22.10 -1.35 -20.53
C SER A 9 22.41 -0.03 -19.78
N PRO A 10 21.77 1.08 -20.14
CA PRO A 10 22.01 2.35 -19.45
C PRO A 10 21.51 2.22 -18.00
N ASN A 11 22.48 2.19 -17.09
CA ASN A 11 22.28 2.27 -15.65
C ASN A 11 21.56 3.59 -15.36
N THR A 12 20.24 3.54 -15.15
CA THR A 12 19.42 4.73 -14.93
C THR A 12 19.58 5.17 -13.48
N THR A 13 20.66 5.91 -13.21
CA THR A 13 20.81 6.68 -11.98
C THR A 13 19.91 7.92 -12.07
N GLU A 14 18.60 7.72 -12.11
CA GLU A 14 17.65 8.80 -11.87
C GLU A 14 17.43 8.91 -10.37
N THR A 15 18.16 9.82 -9.74
CA THR A 15 17.80 10.38 -8.44
C THR A 15 16.54 11.24 -8.62
N ASP A 16 15.40 10.58 -8.78
CA ASP A 16 14.08 11.21 -8.66
C ASP A 16 13.97 11.75 -7.22
N PRO A 17 13.88 13.08 -7.01
CA PRO A 17 13.76 13.69 -5.67
C PRO A 17 12.58 13.12 -4.86
N LEU A 18 11.57 12.63 -5.57
CA LEU A 18 10.42 11.91 -5.01
C LEU A 18 10.84 10.62 -4.31
N LEU A 19 11.67 9.82 -4.98
CA LEU A 19 12.15 8.53 -4.47
C LEU A 19 13.12 8.68 -3.31
N ALA A 20 13.93 9.75 -3.33
CA ALA A 20 14.83 10.06 -2.23
C ALA A 20 14.03 10.25 -0.93
N SER A 21 13.04 11.14 -0.96
CA SER A 21 12.19 11.43 0.20
C SER A 21 11.46 10.19 0.71
N LEU A 22 10.90 9.36 -0.19
CA LEU A 22 10.23 8.12 0.21
C LEU A 22 11.19 7.11 0.84
N ARG A 23 12.43 6.98 0.34
CA ARG A 23 13.43 6.06 0.90
C ARG A 23 13.94 6.51 2.27
N ASP A 24 14.10 7.81 2.45
CA ASP A 24 14.53 8.40 3.72
C ASP A 24 13.48 8.14 4.80
N ILE A 25 12.19 8.37 4.48
CA ILE A 25 11.08 8.05 5.40
C ILE A 25 10.98 6.54 5.64
N ALA A 26 11.13 5.71 4.60
CA ALA A 26 11.08 4.25 4.75
C ALA A 26 12.14 3.71 5.74
N THR A 27 13.31 4.33 5.75
CA THR A 27 14.44 3.90 6.58
C THR A 27 14.39 4.49 7.98
N SER A 28 14.07 5.77 8.10
CA SER A 28 14.12 6.51 9.38
C SER A 28 12.79 6.53 10.14
N GLY A 29 11.66 6.42 9.44
CA GLY A 29 10.33 6.69 9.97
C GLY A 29 10.04 8.17 10.22
N ILE A 30 10.98 9.08 9.90
CA ILE A 30 10.86 10.51 10.16
C ILE A 30 10.30 11.19 8.90
N VAL A 31 9.26 12.00 9.08
CA VAL A 31 8.64 12.80 8.01
C VAL A 31 9.08 14.26 8.17
N GLU A 32 10.02 14.70 7.33
CA GLU A 32 10.55 16.08 7.35
C GLU A 32 10.00 16.98 6.21
N ILE A 33 9.19 16.41 5.31
CA ILE A 33 8.55 17.12 4.21
C ILE A 33 7.08 17.44 4.51
N GLN A 34 6.50 18.40 3.80
CA GLN A 34 5.07 18.71 3.95
C GLN A 34 4.21 17.53 3.51
N TRP A 35 3.11 17.29 4.22
CA TRP A 35 2.22 16.15 3.93
C TRP A 35 1.67 16.20 2.51
N ALA A 36 1.29 17.38 2.00
CA ALA A 36 0.81 17.53 0.63
C ALA A 36 1.84 17.08 -0.41
N ASP A 37 3.12 17.41 -0.21
CA ASP A 37 4.22 16.98 -1.09
C ASP A 37 4.46 15.47 -0.97
N LEU A 38 4.36 14.92 0.25
CA LEU A 38 4.43 13.48 0.47
C LEU A 38 3.25 12.75 -0.20
N GLN A 39 2.03 13.25 -0.12
CA GLN A 39 0.87 12.68 -0.83
C GLN A 39 1.09 12.66 -2.34
N ALA A 40 1.55 13.78 -2.92
CA ALA A 40 1.90 13.83 -4.32
C ALA A 40 2.97 12.79 -4.67
N SER A 41 3.96 12.61 -3.79
CA SER A 41 5.01 11.61 -3.91
C SER A 41 4.50 10.18 -3.87
N LEU A 42 3.61 9.85 -2.93
CA LEU A 42 3.02 8.53 -2.80
C LEU A 42 2.20 8.18 -4.05
N LYS A 43 1.37 9.11 -4.54
CA LYS A 43 0.52 8.89 -5.72
C LYS A 43 1.35 8.70 -6.99
N ALA A 44 2.27 9.61 -7.28
CA ALA A 44 3.12 9.49 -8.45
C ALA A 44 4.00 8.23 -8.39
N ARG A 45 4.49 7.85 -7.19
CA ARG A 45 5.24 6.61 -7.05
C ARG A 45 4.38 5.37 -7.24
N LEU A 46 3.13 5.36 -6.76
CA LEU A 46 2.22 4.22 -6.97
C LEU A 46 2.05 3.92 -8.46
N GLU A 47 1.80 4.95 -9.28
CA GLU A 47 1.66 4.80 -10.74
C GLU A 47 2.92 4.22 -11.37
N GLN A 48 4.09 4.77 -11.04
CA GLN A 48 5.38 4.24 -11.52
C GLN A 48 5.57 2.76 -11.16
N VAL A 49 5.19 2.37 -9.94
CA VAL A 49 5.30 0.98 -9.48
C VAL A 49 4.34 0.07 -10.25
N ILE A 50 3.10 0.49 -10.49
CA ILE A 50 2.14 -0.28 -11.28
C ILE A 50 2.65 -0.45 -12.72
N GLU A 51 3.12 0.62 -13.36
CA GLU A 51 3.73 0.54 -14.68
C GLU A 51 4.94 -0.41 -14.72
N MET A 52 5.75 -0.39 -13.66
CA MET A 52 6.91 -1.27 -13.53
C MET A 52 6.48 -2.75 -13.50
N TYR A 53 5.46 -3.10 -12.71
CA TYR A 53 4.90 -4.45 -12.69
C TYR A 53 4.32 -4.87 -14.06
N GLN A 54 3.62 -3.96 -14.74
CA GLN A 54 3.05 -4.24 -16.07
C GLN A 54 4.11 -4.48 -17.14
N LYS A 55 5.25 -3.79 -17.06
CA LYS A 55 6.39 -3.97 -17.98
C LYS A 55 7.18 -5.26 -17.69
N GLN A 56 7.07 -5.81 -16.47
CA GLN A 56 7.78 -7.02 -16.07
C GLN A 56 7.10 -8.28 -16.63
N LYS A 57 7.71 -8.88 -17.66
CA LYS A 57 7.17 -10.04 -18.41
C LYS A 57 6.88 -11.29 -17.56
N ASP A 58 7.49 -11.40 -16.38
CA ASP A 58 7.35 -12.55 -15.47
C ASP A 58 6.29 -12.35 -14.37
N CYS A 59 5.69 -11.15 -14.25
CA CYS A 59 4.61 -10.87 -13.31
C CYS A 59 3.27 -11.39 -13.87
N LYS A 60 3.12 -12.71 -13.95
CA LYS A 60 1.85 -13.32 -14.37
C LYS A 60 0.87 -13.31 -13.20
N GLU A 61 -0.14 -12.44 -13.29
CA GLU A 61 -1.36 -12.57 -12.50
C GLU A 61 -2.00 -13.93 -12.86
N THR A 62 -1.73 -14.96 -12.07
CA THR A 62 -2.37 -16.26 -12.28
C THR A 62 -3.78 -16.12 -11.71
N GLN A 63 -4.74 -15.77 -12.56
CA GLN A 63 -6.14 -15.80 -12.16
C GLN A 63 -6.47 -17.24 -11.79
N LEU A 64 -6.70 -17.47 -10.49
CA LEU A 64 -7.31 -18.70 -10.03
C LEU A 64 -8.79 -18.60 -10.45
N ASP A 65 -9.19 -19.36 -11.46
CA ASP A 65 -10.58 -19.46 -11.89
C ASP A 65 -11.39 -20.28 -10.88
N GLU A 66 -11.61 -19.68 -9.70
CA GLU A 66 -12.50 -20.22 -8.68
C GLU A 66 -13.82 -19.42 -8.70
N PRO A 67 -14.99 -20.08 -8.75
CA PRO A 67 -16.28 -19.41 -8.93
C PRO A 67 -16.67 -18.46 -7.79
N ASN A 68 -15.99 -18.54 -6.64
CA ASN A 68 -16.24 -17.71 -5.46
C ASN A 68 -15.13 -16.67 -5.21
N VAL A 69 -14.12 -16.59 -6.08
CA VAL A 69 -13.02 -15.64 -5.92
C VAL A 69 -13.28 -14.43 -6.80
N GLU A 70 -13.46 -13.28 -6.17
CA GLU A 70 -13.56 -12.01 -6.87
C GLU A 70 -12.28 -11.76 -7.67
N LYS A 71 -12.45 -11.56 -8.98
CA LYS A 71 -11.32 -11.32 -9.88
C LYS A 71 -10.68 -10.00 -9.50
N PHE A 72 -9.36 -10.02 -9.32
CA PHE A 72 -8.60 -8.81 -9.05
C PHE A 72 -8.73 -7.85 -10.24
N ASN A 73 -9.18 -6.62 -9.95
CA ASN A 73 -9.25 -5.52 -10.89
C ASN A 73 -8.17 -4.50 -10.53
N LEU A 74 -7.19 -4.34 -11.42
CA LEU A 74 -6.05 -3.46 -11.22
C LEU A 74 -6.47 -1.99 -11.12
N ASP A 75 -7.34 -1.53 -12.03
CA ASP A 75 -7.78 -0.14 -12.08
C ASP A 75 -8.58 0.22 -10.82
N ASN A 76 -9.53 -0.63 -10.43
CA ASN A 76 -10.29 -0.43 -9.21
C ASN A 76 -9.40 -0.38 -7.96
N SER A 77 -8.45 -1.31 -7.85
CA SER A 77 -7.52 -1.36 -6.70
C SER A 77 -6.60 -0.14 -6.67
N ARG A 78 -6.16 0.35 -7.83
CA ARG A 78 -5.36 1.59 -7.94
C ARG A 78 -6.18 2.78 -7.44
N ASP A 79 -7.39 2.95 -7.96
CA ASP A 79 -8.24 4.10 -7.66
C ASP A 79 -8.60 4.13 -6.16
N GLU A 80 -8.95 2.99 -5.57
CA GLU A 80 -9.20 2.87 -4.12
C GLU A 80 -7.99 3.28 -3.27
N ILE A 81 -6.77 2.90 -3.68
CA ILE A 81 -5.54 3.27 -2.96
C ILE A 81 -5.27 4.76 -3.09
N LEU A 82 -5.48 5.35 -4.27
CA LEU A 82 -5.33 6.80 -4.48
C LEU A 82 -6.31 7.58 -3.60
N GLU A 83 -7.58 7.18 -3.57
CA GLU A 83 -8.60 7.77 -2.69
C GLU A 83 -8.22 7.65 -1.21
N LEU A 84 -7.72 6.49 -0.78
CA LEU A 84 -7.24 6.30 0.59
C LEU A 84 -6.10 7.26 0.92
N ILE A 85 -5.11 7.42 0.05
CA ILE A 85 -3.98 8.36 0.26
C ILE A 85 -4.50 9.79 0.42
N GLU A 86 -5.48 10.20 -0.40
CA GLU A 86 -6.07 11.54 -0.35
C GLU A 86 -6.95 11.77 0.88
N SER A 87 -7.57 10.72 1.43
CA SER A 87 -8.44 10.81 2.61
C SER A 87 -7.71 11.21 3.90
N PHE A 88 -6.40 11.02 3.97
CA PHE A 88 -5.59 11.37 5.13
C PHE A 88 -5.31 12.87 5.18
N THR A 89 -5.61 13.50 6.32
CA THR A 89 -5.25 14.90 6.58
C THR A 89 -3.79 15.07 7.00
N GLU A 90 -3.17 14.01 7.53
CA GLU A 90 -1.79 13.97 8.04
C GLU A 90 -1.17 12.58 7.79
N PRO A 91 0.17 12.43 7.86
CA PRO A 91 0.81 11.15 7.65
C PRO A 91 0.29 10.06 8.60
N PRO A 92 -0.11 8.88 8.08
CA PRO A 92 -0.53 7.74 8.90
C PRO A 92 0.60 7.22 9.80
N PHE A 93 0.30 6.59 10.95
CA PHE A 93 1.35 5.95 11.76
C PHE A 93 2.08 4.81 11.04
N THR A 94 1.46 4.27 9.99
CA THR A 94 2.06 3.28 9.07
C THR A 94 2.85 3.90 7.94
N ILE A 95 3.07 5.22 7.92
CA ILE A 95 3.74 5.93 6.82
C ILE A 95 5.11 5.34 6.48
N GLN A 96 5.90 4.97 7.48
CA GLN A 96 7.18 4.31 7.27
C GLN A 96 7.02 3.03 6.43
N ARG A 97 6.03 2.21 6.78
CA ARG A 97 5.76 0.94 6.08
C ARG A 97 5.24 1.17 4.66
N ILE A 98 4.38 2.16 4.48
CA ILE A 98 3.87 2.57 3.16
C ILE A 98 5.04 3.02 2.26
N CYS A 99 5.92 3.86 2.77
CA CYS A 99 7.12 4.32 2.07
C CYS A 99 8.09 3.17 1.74
N GLU A 100 8.26 2.19 2.64
CA GLU A 100 9.08 1.00 2.37
C GLU A 100 8.54 0.20 1.19
N LEU A 101 7.22 -0.06 1.16
CA LEU A 101 6.58 -0.80 0.08
C LEU A 101 6.73 -0.08 -1.27
N LEU A 102 6.51 1.23 -1.31
CA LEU A 102 6.64 2.01 -2.55
C LEU A 102 8.09 2.21 -3.00
N SER A 103 9.04 2.20 -2.07
CA SER A 103 10.47 2.30 -2.35
C SER A 103 11.04 0.99 -2.92
N TRP A 104 10.59 -0.16 -2.40
CA TRP A 104 11.09 -1.48 -2.76
C TRP A 104 9.95 -2.48 -3.03
N PRO A 105 9.10 -2.23 -4.04
CA PRO A 105 7.90 -3.02 -4.31
C PRO A 105 8.19 -4.51 -4.57
N LEU A 106 9.27 -4.81 -5.28
CA LEU A 106 9.67 -6.18 -5.65
C LEU A 106 10.43 -6.93 -4.55
N LYS A 107 10.67 -6.31 -3.39
CA LYS A 107 11.41 -6.97 -2.29
C LYS A 107 10.61 -8.09 -1.63
N TYR A 108 9.29 -7.94 -1.58
CA TYR A 108 8.40 -8.86 -0.86
C TYR A 108 7.26 -9.41 -1.71
N TYR A 109 6.96 -8.78 -2.84
CA TYR A 109 5.82 -9.12 -3.67
C TYR A 109 6.24 -9.22 -5.13
N ASP A 110 6.07 -10.41 -5.72
CA ASP A 110 6.35 -10.64 -7.14
C ASP A 110 5.15 -10.31 -8.03
N ARG A 111 3.97 -10.03 -7.44
CA ARG A 111 2.71 -9.83 -8.16
C ARG A 111 2.07 -8.52 -7.76
N VAL A 112 1.59 -7.78 -8.75
CA VAL A 112 0.91 -6.48 -8.56
C VAL A 112 -0.33 -6.59 -7.67
N SER A 113 -1.13 -7.65 -7.80
CA SER A 113 -2.30 -7.85 -6.93
C SER A 113 -1.95 -8.01 -5.46
N THR A 114 -0.88 -8.77 -5.17
CA THR A 114 -0.45 -9.00 -3.78
C THR A 114 0.18 -7.73 -3.21
N PHE A 115 0.94 -7.01 -4.04
CA PHE A 115 1.49 -5.71 -3.69
C PHE A 115 0.40 -4.69 -3.35
N LEU A 116 -0.58 -4.46 -4.25
CA LEU A 116 -1.64 -3.48 -4.05
C LEU A 116 -2.52 -3.83 -2.84
N ARG A 117 -2.94 -5.09 -2.68
CA ARG A 117 -3.68 -5.53 -1.49
C ARG A 117 -2.87 -5.35 -0.19
N GLY A 118 -1.56 -5.60 -0.25
CA GLY A 118 -0.66 -5.38 0.88
C GLY A 118 -0.56 -3.90 1.25
N LEU A 119 -0.42 -3.03 0.26
CA LEU A 119 -0.36 -1.58 0.43
C LEU A 119 -1.67 -1.03 0.99
N GLU A 120 -2.81 -1.40 0.40
CA GLU A 120 -4.16 -1.04 0.84
C GLU A 120 -4.39 -1.40 2.31
N LYS A 121 -4.02 -2.63 2.73
CA LYS A 121 -4.11 -3.04 4.14
C LYS A 121 -3.31 -2.12 5.06
N ASN A 122 -2.09 -1.73 4.68
CA ASN A 122 -1.26 -0.83 5.50
C ASN A 122 -1.83 0.59 5.58
N LEU A 123 -2.52 1.06 4.54
CA LEU A 123 -3.28 2.32 4.58
C LEU A 123 -4.48 2.19 5.54
N ARG A 124 -5.19 1.07 5.51
CA ARG A 124 -6.37 0.84 6.36
C ARG A 124 -6.07 0.51 7.82
N VAL A 125 -4.81 0.29 8.19
CA VAL A 125 -4.38 -0.07 9.57
C VAL A 125 -4.70 1.02 10.62
N ILE A 126 -5.43 2.06 10.26
CA ILE A 126 -5.71 3.23 11.09
C ILE A 126 -7.19 3.39 11.47
N SER A 127 -8.05 2.41 11.19
CA SER A 127 -9.45 2.45 11.65
C SER A 127 -9.71 1.79 13.02
N ALA A 128 -8.68 1.54 13.85
CA ALA A 128 -8.91 1.06 15.23
C ALA A 128 -9.29 2.18 16.23
N ASN A 129 -9.22 3.46 15.82
CA ASN A 129 -9.63 4.58 16.68
C ASN A 129 -11.14 4.92 16.57
N ASP A 130 -11.87 4.23 15.69
CA ASP A 130 -13.34 4.18 15.66
C ASP A 130 -13.86 2.80 16.10
N TRP A 131 -13.15 2.12 17.01
CA TRP A 131 -13.81 1.08 17.80
C TRP A 131 -15.03 1.72 18.48
N PRO A 132 -16.28 1.24 18.25
CA PRO A 132 -17.42 1.80 18.95
C PRO A 132 -17.18 1.61 20.44
N LYS A 133 -16.90 2.72 21.15
CA LYS A 133 -16.85 2.74 22.60
C LYS A 133 -18.21 2.27 23.09
N SER A 134 -18.26 1.04 23.61
CA SER A 134 -19.42 0.45 24.28
C SER A 134 -20.65 0.21 23.40
N GLN A 135 -20.72 -0.97 22.77
CA GLN A 135 -21.99 -1.72 22.87
C GLN A 135 -21.94 -2.50 24.17
N SER A 136 -22.51 -1.92 25.22
CA SER A 136 -22.88 -2.68 26.41
C SER A 136 -23.71 -3.88 25.95
N PRO A 137 -23.46 -5.11 26.43
CA PRO A 137 -24.34 -6.23 26.13
C PRO A 137 -25.77 -5.86 26.57
N PRO A 138 -26.81 -6.21 25.80
CA PRO A 138 -28.18 -5.93 26.17
C PRO A 138 -28.51 -6.69 27.46
N ASN A 139 -28.62 -5.91 28.54
CA ASN A 139 -29.35 -6.11 29.77
C ASN A 139 -29.47 -7.57 30.28
N SER A 140 -28.72 -7.87 31.34
CA SER A 140 -28.92 -9.03 32.21
C SER A 140 -30.40 -9.25 32.49
N LEU A 141 -30.87 -10.48 32.25
CA LEU A 141 -32.14 -11.00 32.75
C LEU A 141 -32.24 -10.67 34.24
N LYS A 142 -33.22 -9.84 34.62
CA LYS A 142 -33.52 -9.60 36.02
C LYS A 142 -34.06 -10.90 36.64
N GLU A 143 -33.28 -11.48 37.53
CA GLU A 143 -33.77 -12.41 38.53
C GLU A 143 -34.77 -11.68 39.44
N GLY A 144 -35.88 -12.37 39.73
CA GLY A 144 -36.66 -12.17 40.96
C GLY A 144 -37.64 -11.01 40.96
N GLU A 145 -38.92 -11.33 40.70
CA GLU A 145 -40.00 -10.69 41.44
C GLU A 145 -40.96 -11.78 41.93
N ALA A 146 -40.97 -11.97 43.25
CA ALA A 146 -41.82 -12.88 43.96
C ALA A 146 -42.74 -12.07 44.86
N ILE A 147 -44.04 -11.96 44.55
CA ILE A 147 -45.17 -11.67 45.47
C ILE A 147 -46.45 -11.94 44.64
N THR A 148 -47.55 -12.60 45.05
CA THR A 148 -48.18 -12.95 46.34
C THR A 148 -48.98 -14.24 46.14
#